data_AF-A0AAD0XDT8-F1
#
_entry.id   AF-A0AAD0XDT8-F1
#
_cell.length_a   1.000
_cell.length_b   1.000
_cell.length_c   1.000
_cell.angle_alpha   90.00
_cell.angle_beta   90.00
_cell.angle_gamma   90.00
#
_symmetry.space_group_name_H-M   'P 1'
#
loop_
_entity.id
_entity.type
_entity.pdbx_description
1 polymer ?
#
loop_
_entity_poly.entity_id
_entity_poly.type
_entity_poly.pdbx_seq_one_letter_code
_entity_poly.pdbx_strand_id
1 'polypeptide(L)'
;MYNQNKVNNANVKEVRLNELDLPFKTTELSEYYKENIHIVGNELIVGYLSDDHHCESPFSEGSGLIYSAHRNSTTHEEMQDSLALNHEWLPDLSLIEDYEERLRSLWLQKAQNSLEFQIWAEQTPGARPTYSEAYYKRRAAKLWREDVCSIDDFDFTHEVKVELWSSLRSEGLIGEQCAVMLDCYEHGGQCWSISGAGIQDRWDTANGIGCWVPDEVAKEEIERRAACYSFGQIKDNGAWSKNGGRILYYVEFDSDFATNENRKFNSWSDAFEWMMQVVNKHKPLRRKLSTEKRLLIGRQRAATELAECTLETYNQWLQGSVFGVVIATFNNVGTQDNPKWAFDDSEDVWGYIGGDNAMEEMTYLVKSKVENLAQKVV
;
A
#
# COMPACT_ATOMS: atom_id res chain seq x y z
N MET A 1 -19.28 20.52 46.66
CA MET A 1 -19.03 19.14 47.11
C MET A 1 -18.50 18.36 45.92
N TYR A 2 -17.17 18.32 45.78
CA TYR A 2 -16.47 17.51 44.79
C TYR A 2 -15.82 16.37 45.58
N ASN A 3 -16.42 15.18 45.58
CA ASN A 3 -15.74 13.99 46.07
C ASN A 3 -14.82 13.50 44.95
N GLN A 4 -13.54 13.83 45.09
CA GLN A 4 -12.47 13.14 44.39
C GLN A 4 -12.43 11.71 44.91
N ASN A 5 -13.01 10.76 44.18
CA ASN A 5 -12.68 9.35 44.32
C ASN A 5 -11.23 9.18 43.87
N LYS A 6 -10.30 9.37 44.81
CA LYS A 6 -8.93 8.86 44.69
C LYS A 6 -9.04 7.34 44.63
N VAL A 7 -8.96 6.80 43.42
CA VAL A 7 -8.60 5.40 43.20
C VAL A 7 -7.29 5.17 43.96
N ASN A 8 -7.30 4.23 44.90
CA ASN A 8 -6.16 3.93 45.78
C ASN A 8 -5.00 3.34 44.97
N ASN A 9 -4.21 4.20 44.33
CA ASN A 9 -3.02 3.83 43.54
C ASN A 9 -1.86 3.21 44.36
N ALA A 10 -2.01 3.08 45.69
CA ALA A 10 -0.93 2.60 46.56
C ALA A 10 -0.74 1.07 46.52
N ASN A 11 -1.79 0.28 46.25
CA ASN A 11 -1.73 -1.20 46.26
C ASN A 11 -1.55 -1.83 44.87
N VAL A 12 -1.58 -1.05 43.79
CA VAL A 12 -1.47 -1.57 42.41
C VAL A 12 -0.01 -1.90 42.04
N LYS A 13 0.98 -1.25 42.69
CA LYS A 13 2.41 -1.36 42.33
C LYS A 13 3.07 -2.71 42.61
N GLU A 14 2.40 -3.64 43.30
CA GLU A 14 2.96 -4.95 43.64
C GLU A 14 2.41 -6.10 42.77
N VAL A 15 1.35 -5.89 41.99
CA VAL A 15 0.79 -6.95 41.15
C VAL A 15 1.62 -7.10 39.88
N ARG A 16 2.19 -8.28 39.65
CA ARG A 16 2.91 -8.62 38.41
C ARG A 16 2.10 -9.57 37.57
N LEU A 17 2.07 -9.34 36.26
CA LEU A 17 1.31 -10.14 35.30
C LEU A 17 1.67 -11.63 35.36
N ASN A 18 2.96 -11.95 35.49
CA ASN A 18 3.47 -13.32 35.55
C ASN A 18 3.18 -14.09 36.85
N GLU A 19 2.64 -13.41 37.87
CA GLU A 19 2.21 -14.03 39.13
C GLU A 19 0.70 -14.37 39.12
N LEU A 20 -0.03 -13.96 38.07
CA LEU A 20 -1.45 -14.22 37.90
C LEU A 20 -1.68 -15.48 37.04
N ASP A 21 -2.76 -16.19 37.34
CA ASP A 21 -3.24 -17.30 36.51
C ASP A 21 -4.01 -16.73 35.31
N LEU A 22 -3.28 -16.38 34.26
CA LEU A 22 -3.83 -15.71 33.08
C LEU A 22 -4.65 -16.70 32.23
N PRO A 23 -5.81 -16.29 31.70
CA PRO A 23 -6.61 -17.13 30.80
C PRO A 23 -5.88 -17.43 29.48
N PHE A 24 -5.04 -16.49 29.01
CA PHE A 24 -4.22 -16.65 27.81
C PHE A 24 -2.76 -16.34 28.12
N LYS A 25 -1.86 -17.08 27.48
CA LYS A 25 -0.42 -16.95 27.73
C LYS A 25 0.17 -15.80 26.91
N THR A 26 1.20 -15.18 27.47
CA THR A 26 2.05 -14.22 26.79
C THR A 26 3.32 -14.91 26.27
N THR A 27 3.85 -14.47 25.14
CA THR A 27 5.22 -14.75 24.72
C THR A 27 6.11 -13.51 24.85
N GLU A 28 7.41 -13.66 24.61
CA GLU A 28 8.39 -12.56 24.62
C GLU A 28 7.97 -11.36 23.74
N LEU A 29 7.22 -11.60 22.65
CA LEU A 29 6.74 -10.54 21.76
C LEU A 29 5.62 -9.73 22.42
N SER A 30 4.59 -10.41 22.93
CA SER A 30 3.49 -9.76 23.66
C SER A 30 3.94 -9.11 24.99
N GLU A 31 4.93 -9.68 25.69
CA GLU A 31 5.50 -9.14 26.94
C GLU A 31 6.30 -7.85 26.72
N TYR A 32 6.69 -7.56 25.48
CA TYR A 32 7.29 -6.27 25.15
C TYR A 32 6.31 -5.11 25.41
N TYR A 33 5.01 -5.37 25.30
CA TYR A 33 3.97 -4.38 25.49
C TYR A 33 3.51 -4.31 26.94
N LYS A 34 3.29 -3.08 27.39
CA LYS A 34 2.98 -2.81 28.80
C LYS A 34 1.54 -3.17 29.13
N GLU A 35 1.35 -3.94 30.18
CA GLU A 35 0.04 -4.27 30.75
C GLU A 35 -0.63 -3.06 31.42
N ASN A 36 -1.96 -3.11 31.51
CA ASN A 36 -2.79 -2.08 32.14
C ASN A 36 -3.58 -2.66 33.32
N ILE A 37 -3.13 -2.36 34.53
CA ILE A 37 -3.64 -2.98 35.77
C ILE A 37 -4.37 -1.93 36.63
N HIS A 38 -5.60 -2.26 37.03
CA HIS A 38 -6.44 -1.43 37.88
C HIS A 38 -7.13 -2.24 38.98
N ILE A 39 -7.27 -1.68 40.18
CA ILE A 39 -8.07 -2.27 41.26
C ILE A 39 -9.35 -1.43 41.43
N VAL A 40 -10.51 -2.08 41.37
CA VAL A 40 -11.82 -1.45 41.55
C VAL A 40 -12.60 -2.24 42.59
N GLY A 41 -12.77 -1.68 43.79
CA GLY A 41 -13.44 -2.40 44.88
C GLY A 41 -12.68 -3.66 45.30
N ASN A 42 -13.30 -4.83 45.12
CA ASN A 42 -12.71 -6.15 45.41
C ASN A 42 -12.22 -6.89 44.15
N GLU A 43 -12.21 -6.20 43.00
CA GLU A 43 -11.83 -6.73 41.70
C GLU A 43 -10.51 -6.11 41.23
N LEU A 44 -9.70 -6.93 40.57
CA LEU A 44 -8.49 -6.53 39.84
C LEU A 44 -8.76 -6.73 38.35
N ILE A 45 -8.59 -5.67 37.57
CA ILE A 45 -8.73 -5.64 36.12
C ILE A 45 -7.34 -5.57 35.51
N VAL A 46 -7.05 -6.47 34.59
CA VAL A 46 -5.75 -6.60 33.93
C VAL A 46 -5.97 -6.67 32.43
N GLY A 47 -5.58 -5.61 31.72
CA GLY A 47 -5.47 -5.61 30.26
C GLY A 47 -4.06 -5.99 29.82
N TYR A 48 -3.93 -6.93 28.89
CA TYR A 48 -2.66 -7.33 28.31
C TYR A 48 -2.86 -7.86 26.89
N LEU A 49 -1.76 -7.97 26.13
CA LEU A 49 -1.77 -8.57 24.80
C LEU A 49 -1.37 -10.05 24.90
N SER A 50 -1.99 -10.89 24.08
CA SER A 50 -1.59 -12.29 23.87
C SER A 50 -1.37 -12.51 22.37
N ASP A 51 -0.40 -13.33 21.99
CA ASP A 51 -0.11 -13.53 20.56
C ASP A 51 -1.23 -14.31 19.87
N ASP A 52 -1.69 -13.80 18.74
CA ASP A 52 -2.69 -14.45 17.90
C ASP A 52 -2.02 -15.34 16.86
N HIS A 53 -2.03 -16.64 17.10
CA HIS A 53 -1.46 -17.63 16.18
C HIS A 53 -2.42 -18.05 15.06
N HIS A 54 -3.64 -17.52 15.04
CA HIS A 54 -4.70 -17.89 14.12
C HIS A 54 -5.26 -16.72 13.33
N CYS A 55 -4.58 -15.57 13.36
CA CYS A 55 -4.98 -14.44 12.54
C CYS A 55 -4.95 -14.82 11.06
N GLU A 56 -6.07 -14.55 10.40
CA GLU A 56 -6.22 -14.73 8.97
C GLU A 56 -5.39 -13.71 8.19
N SER A 57 -5.66 -13.59 6.89
CA SER A 57 -4.99 -12.63 6.04
C SER A 57 -5.16 -11.20 6.55
N PRO A 58 -4.10 -10.36 6.49
CA PRO A 58 -4.19 -8.95 6.84
C PRO A 58 -4.93 -8.12 5.78
N PHE A 59 -5.30 -8.73 4.65
CA PHE A 59 -6.00 -8.04 3.57
C PHE A 59 -7.50 -7.96 3.87
N SER A 60 -8.01 -6.74 3.90
CA SER A 60 -9.44 -6.41 4.00
C SER A 60 -9.88 -5.63 2.75
N GLU A 61 -11.18 -5.42 2.57
CA GLU A 61 -11.68 -4.54 1.49
C GLU A 61 -11.00 -3.17 1.54
N GLY A 62 -10.43 -2.72 0.42
CA GLY A 62 -9.68 -1.47 0.32
C GLY A 62 -8.18 -1.61 0.57
N SER A 63 -7.68 -2.81 0.92
CA SER A 63 -6.25 -3.06 1.12
C SER A 63 -5.54 -3.38 -0.20
N GLY A 64 -6.28 -3.78 -1.24
CA GLY A 64 -5.66 -4.37 -2.43
C GLY A 64 -5.00 -5.72 -2.14
N LEU A 65 -4.30 -6.24 -3.14
CA LEU A 65 -3.69 -7.57 -3.13
C LEU A 65 -2.21 -7.50 -3.50
N ILE A 66 -1.41 -8.39 -2.92
CA ILE A 66 0.00 -8.56 -3.27
C ILE A 66 0.16 -9.84 -4.09
N TYR A 67 0.63 -9.69 -5.31
CA TYR A 67 1.04 -10.81 -6.16
C TYR A 67 2.55 -10.88 -6.25
N SER A 68 3.09 -12.08 -6.42
CA SER A 68 4.53 -12.25 -6.40
C SER A 68 5.03 -13.38 -7.29
N ALA A 69 6.19 -13.12 -7.88
CA ALA A 69 7.04 -14.08 -8.55
C ALA A 69 8.02 -14.81 -7.61
N HIS A 70 8.00 -14.52 -6.31
CA HIS A 70 8.91 -15.10 -5.33
C HIS A 70 8.76 -16.63 -5.30
N ARG A 71 9.84 -17.34 -4.97
CA ARG A 71 9.93 -18.80 -5.11
C ARG A 71 8.85 -19.59 -4.36
N ASN A 72 8.27 -19.02 -3.32
CA ASN A 72 7.23 -19.66 -2.50
C ASN A 72 5.82 -19.12 -2.81
N SER A 73 5.69 -18.19 -3.76
CA SER A 73 4.41 -17.64 -4.16
C SER A 73 3.65 -18.63 -5.05
N THR A 74 2.33 -18.52 -5.05
CA THR A 74 1.44 -19.21 -6.00
C THR A 74 0.72 -18.21 -6.92
N THR A 75 1.05 -16.92 -6.83
CA THR A 75 0.34 -15.83 -7.51
C THR A 75 1.13 -15.24 -8.69
N HIS A 76 1.96 -16.06 -9.33
CA HIS A 76 2.81 -15.65 -10.46
C HIS A 76 1.97 -15.20 -11.67
N GLU A 77 0.90 -15.93 -11.97
CA GLU A 77 0.03 -15.67 -13.13
C GLU A 77 -0.75 -14.36 -12.93
N GLU A 78 -1.29 -14.15 -11.72
CA GLU A 78 -1.98 -12.91 -11.37
C GLU A 78 -1.05 -11.70 -11.41
N MET A 79 0.22 -11.86 -11.03
CA MET A 79 1.24 -10.81 -11.21
C MET A 79 1.50 -10.51 -12.68
N GLN A 80 1.63 -11.55 -13.52
CA GLN A 80 1.84 -11.39 -14.97
C GLN A 80 0.67 -10.66 -15.62
N ASP A 81 -0.56 -11.11 -15.37
CA ASP A 81 -1.78 -10.49 -15.87
C ASP A 81 -1.91 -9.03 -15.42
N SER A 82 -1.69 -8.78 -14.12
CA SER A 82 -1.76 -7.44 -13.55
C SER A 82 -0.73 -6.51 -14.18
N LEU A 83 0.43 -7.01 -14.59
CA LEU A 83 1.48 -6.24 -15.26
C LEU A 83 1.37 -6.25 -16.80
N ALA A 84 0.39 -6.97 -17.36
CA ALA A 84 0.22 -7.22 -18.80
C ALA A 84 1.44 -7.92 -19.44
N LEU A 85 2.09 -8.81 -18.70
CA LEU A 85 3.26 -9.57 -19.12
C LEU A 85 2.85 -11.00 -19.51
N ASN A 86 3.63 -11.61 -20.40
CA ASN A 86 3.48 -13.02 -20.75
C ASN A 86 4.20 -13.94 -19.75
N HIS A 87 4.09 -15.25 -19.96
CA HIS A 87 4.73 -16.27 -19.12
C HIS A 87 6.27 -16.19 -19.04
N GLU A 88 6.91 -15.48 -19.99
CA GLU A 88 8.36 -15.24 -20.03
C GLU A 88 8.76 -13.92 -19.35
N TRP A 89 7.81 -13.21 -18.71
CA TRP A 89 8.01 -11.89 -18.09
C TRP A 89 8.36 -10.78 -19.10
N LEU A 90 7.93 -10.95 -20.36
CA LEU A 90 8.04 -9.96 -21.42
C LEU A 90 6.68 -9.30 -21.67
N PRO A 91 6.62 -8.11 -22.31
CA PRO A 91 5.35 -7.52 -22.74
C PRO A 91 4.48 -8.53 -23.48
N ASP A 92 3.25 -8.75 -23.02
CA ASP A 92 2.32 -9.61 -23.72
C ASP A 92 1.74 -8.88 -24.94
N LEU A 93 2.35 -9.15 -26.09
CA LEU A 93 1.95 -8.53 -27.36
C LEU A 93 0.64 -9.09 -27.90
N SER A 94 0.08 -10.18 -27.35
CA SER A 94 -1.25 -10.65 -27.75
C SER A 94 -2.35 -9.68 -27.29
N LEU A 95 -2.13 -8.95 -26.20
CA LEU A 95 -3.08 -7.97 -25.66
C LEU A 95 -3.29 -6.73 -26.55
N ILE A 96 -2.42 -6.52 -27.56
CA ILE A 96 -2.55 -5.39 -28.48
C ILE A 96 -3.39 -5.73 -29.72
N GLU A 97 -3.75 -7.01 -29.91
CA GLU A 97 -4.49 -7.46 -31.10
C GLU A 97 -5.86 -6.78 -31.20
N ASP A 98 -6.51 -6.52 -30.06
CA ASP A 98 -7.77 -5.77 -29.97
C ASP A 98 -7.63 -4.28 -30.37
N TYR A 99 -6.40 -3.79 -30.53
CA TYR A 99 -6.07 -2.39 -30.83
C TYR A 99 -5.40 -2.24 -32.21
N GLU A 100 -5.77 -3.07 -33.18
CA GLU A 100 -5.18 -3.10 -34.53
C GLU A 100 -5.12 -1.72 -35.20
N GLU A 101 -6.16 -0.88 -35.04
CA GLU A 101 -6.16 0.47 -35.63
C GLU A 101 -5.06 1.37 -35.08
N ARG A 102 -4.78 1.26 -33.77
CA ARG A 102 -3.69 2.00 -33.10
C ARG A 102 -2.34 1.46 -33.53
N LEU A 103 -2.19 0.13 -33.60
CA LEU A 103 -0.98 -0.53 -34.09
C LEU A 103 -0.66 -0.08 -35.51
N ARG A 104 -1.66 -0.12 -36.40
CA ARG A 104 -1.55 0.34 -37.78
C ARG A 104 -1.09 1.79 -37.85
N SER A 105 -1.70 2.69 -37.08
CA SER A 105 -1.33 4.11 -37.08
C SER A 105 0.14 4.31 -36.68
N LEU A 106 0.59 3.70 -35.58
CA LEU A 106 1.97 3.80 -35.10
C LEU A 106 2.95 3.18 -36.10
N TRP A 107 2.63 2.00 -36.62
CA TRP A 107 3.49 1.31 -37.58
C TRP A 107 3.70 2.13 -38.85
N LEU A 108 2.62 2.72 -39.40
CA LEU A 108 2.72 3.57 -40.59
C LEU A 108 3.63 4.79 -40.36
N GLN A 109 3.61 5.37 -39.16
CA GLN A 109 4.47 6.50 -38.77
C GLN A 109 5.94 6.10 -38.64
N LYS A 110 6.21 4.88 -38.15
CA LYS A 110 7.57 4.34 -38.04
C LYS A 110 8.12 3.90 -39.40
N ALA A 111 7.32 3.18 -40.19
CA ALA A 111 7.70 2.62 -41.49
C ALA A 111 8.18 3.69 -42.48
N GLN A 112 7.51 4.85 -42.56
CA GLN A 112 7.93 5.93 -43.48
C GLN A 112 9.35 6.45 -43.21
N ASN A 113 9.82 6.33 -41.96
CA ASN A 113 11.13 6.78 -41.51
C ASN A 113 12.16 5.65 -41.35
N SER A 114 11.73 4.38 -41.49
CA SER A 114 12.59 3.22 -41.34
C SER A 114 13.42 2.99 -42.60
N LEU A 115 14.75 2.95 -42.47
CA LEU A 115 15.66 2.65 -43.57
C LEU A 115 15.41 1.25 -44.15
N GLU A 116 15.16 0.26 -43.28
CA GLU A 116 14.80 -1.11 -43.66
C GLU A 116 13.57 -1.12 -44.56
N PHE A 117 12.51 -0.43 -44.15
CA PHE A 117 11.28 -0.33 -44.94
C PHE A 117 11.50 0.39 -46.27
N GLN A 118 12.30 1.46 -46.28
CA GLN A 118 12.64 2.18 -47.50
C GLN A 118 13.40 1.30 -48.49
N ILE A 119 14.40 0.54 -48.02
CA ILE A 119 15.16 -0.44 -48.83
C ILE A 119 14.22 -1.49 -49.41
N TRP A 120 13.35 -2.09 -48.59
CA TRP A 120 12.37 -3.07 -49.07
C TRP A 120 11.43 -2.47 -50.13
N ALA A 121 10.92 -1.25 -49.91
CA ALA A 121 10.00 -0.58 -50.82
C ALA A 121 10.64 -0.16 -52.15
N GLU A 122 11.96 0.00 -52.18
CA GLU A 122 12.79 0.23 -53.37
C GLU A 122 13.13 -1.06 -54.12
N GLN A 123 13.37 -2.16 -53.40
CA GLN A 123 13.61 -3.49 -53.97
C GLN A 123 12.32 -4.12 -54.53
N THR A 124 11.16 -3.71 -54.01
CA THR A 124 9.83 -4.13 -54.48
C THR A 124 9.05 -2.93 -55.03
N PRO A 125 9.54 -2.25 -56.07
CA PRO A 125 8.95 -0.99 -56.50
C PRO A 125 7.54 -1.18 -57.05
N GLY A 126 6.64 -0.28 -56.66
CA GLY A 126 5.32 -0.19 -57.29
C GLY A 126 5.40 0.32 -58.74
N ALA A 127 4.27 0.35 -59.45
CA ALA A 127 4.23 0.93 -60.79
C ALA A 127 4.64 2.42 -60.77
N ARG A 128 5.70 2.78 -61.52
CA ARG A 128 6.28 4.13 -61.62
C ARG A 128 6.73 4.70 -60.25
N PRO A 129 7.80 4.17 -59.65
CA PRO A 129 8.27 4.64 -58.36
C PRO A 129 8.82 6.06 -58.44
N THR A 130 8.51 6.88 -57.44
CA THR A 130 9.16 8.18 -57.20
C THR A 130 9.48 8.22 -55.71
N TYR A 131 10.70 7.83 -55.37
CA TYR A 131 11.16 7.64 -54.00
C TYR A 131 11.14 8.97 -53.24
N SER A 132 10.11 9.11 -52.41
CA SER A 132 9.75 10.31 -51.67
C SER A 132 9.05 9.86 -50.40
N GLU A 133 9.02 10.72 -49.38
CA GLU A 133 8.30 10.45 -48.13
C GLU A 133 6.83 10.02 -48.40
N ALA A 134 6.17 10.73 -49.31
CA ALA A 134 4.81 10.41 -49.73
C ALA A 134 4.69 9.05 -50.43
N TYR A 135 5.73 8.59 -51.14
CA TYR A 135 5.78 7.24 -51.72
C TYR A 135 5.86 6.18 -50.63
N TYR A 136 6.80 6.29 -49.68
CA TYR A 136 6.95 5.32 -48.61
C TYR A 136 5.70 5.24 -47.72
N LYS A 137 5.09 6.38 -47.38
CA LYS A 137 3.82 6.41 -46.65
C LYS A 137 2.70 5.65 -47.38
N ARG A 138 2.56 5.85 -48.71
CA ARG A 138 1.58 5.10 -49.52
C ARG A 138 1.92 3.62 -49.62
N ARG A 139 3.20 3.26 -49.72
CA ARG A 139 3.64 1.85 -49.75
C ARG A 139 3.36 1.15 -48.43
N ALA A 140 3.65 1.79 -47.30
CA ALA A 140 3.34 1.28 -45.96
C ALA A 140 1.84 1.04 -45.80
N ALA A 141 1.01 2.01 -46.18
CA ALA A 141 -0.45 1.89 -46.14
C ALA A 141 -1.02 0.86 -47.13
N LYS A 142 -0.27 0.54 -48.20
CA LYS A 142 -0.63 -0.50 -49.16
C LYS A 142 -0.28 -1.88 -48.61
N LEU A 143 0.89 -2.07 -48.01
CA LEU A 143 1.30 -3.30 -47.34
C LEU A 143 0.30 -3.70 -46.26
N TRP A 144 -0.13 -2.76 -45.40
CA TRP A 144 -1.11 -3.08 -44.36
C TRP A 144 -2.50 -3.50 -44.89
N ARG A 145 -2.80 -3.25 -46.16
CA ARG A 145 -4.08 -3.61 -46.79
C ARG A 145 -3.99 -4.84 -47.68
N GLU A 146 -2.80 -5.16 -48.15
CA GLU A 146 -2.57 -6.17 -49.16
C GLU A 146 -1.63 -7.21 -48.57
N ASP A 147 -2.02 -8.48 -48.64
CA ASP A 147 -1.28 -9.62 -48.07
C ASP A 147 -0.03 -9.97 -48.91
N VAL A 148 0.82 -8.97 -49.14
CA VAL A 148 2.03 -9.06 -49.97
C VAL A 148 3.21 -9.58 -49.17
N CYS A 149 3.29 -9.22 -47.89
CA CYS A 149 4.21 -9.75 -46.87
C CYS A 149 3.72 -9.36 -45.47
N SER A 150 4.22 -10.03 -44.43
CA SER A 150 3.82 -9.75 -43.05
C SER A 150 4.44 -8.45 -42.57
N ILE A 151 3.73 -7.74 -41.69
CA ILE A 151 4.29 -6.60 -40.96
C ILE A 151 5.41 -7.07 -40.04
N ASP A 152 5.35 -8.32 -39.58
CA ASP A 152 6.34 -8.93 -38.68
C ASP A 152 7.63 -9.33 -39.41
N ASP A 153 7.68 -9.17 -40.74
CA ASP A 153 8.91 -9.36 -41.52
C ASP A 153 9.91 -8.20 -41.35
N PHE A 154 9.51 -7.13 -40.65
CA PHE A 154 10.37 -5.97 -40.39
C PHE A 154 10.77 -5.89 -38.92
N ASP A 155 12.07 -5.73 -38.65
CA ASP A 155 12.63 -5.73 -37.29
C ASP A 155 12.01 -4.61 -36.41
N PHE A 156 11.74 -3.44 -37.00
CA PHE A 156 11.13 -2.32 -36.25
C PHE A 156 9.70 -2.59 -35.77
N THR A 157 9.02 -3.62 -36.30
CA THR A 157 7.64 -3.95 -35.92
C THR A 157 7.55 -4.36 -34.45
N HIS A 158 8.54 -5.09 -33.94
CA HIS A 158 8.57 -5.45 -32.53
C HIS A 158 8.64 -4.20 -31.63
N GLU A 159 9.48 -3.22 -31.96
CA GLU A 159 9.56 -1.95 -31.22
C GLU A 159 8.21 -1.23 -31.21
N VAL A 160 7.51 -1.19 -32.35
CA VAL A 160 6.19 -0.55 -32.45
C VAL A 160 5.15 -1.27 -31.61
N LYS A 161 5.16 -2.60 -31.59
CA LYS A 161 4.25 -3.40 -30.75
C LYS A 161 4.51 -3.15 -29.26
N VAL A 162 5.78 -3.09 -28.84
CA VAL A 162 6.16 -2.75 -27.45
C VAL A 162 5.78 -1.31 -27.10
N GLU A 163 5.95 -0.35 -28.01
CA GLU A 163 5.54 1.05 -27.82
C GLU A 163 4.01 1.14 -27.62
N LEU A 164 3.23 0.44 -28.45
CA LEU A 164 1.79 0.38 -28.29
C LEU A 164 1.40 -0.27 -26.96
N TRP A 165 1.97 -1.42 -26.63
CA TRP A 165 1.75 -2.10 -25.36
C TRP A 165 2.01 -1.15 -24.18
N SER A 166 3.13 -0.43 -24.19
CA SER A 166 3.48 0.54 -23.14
C SER A 166 2.46 1.68 -23.03
N SER A 167 1.98 2.20 -24.18
CA SER A 167 0.93 3.23 -24.21
C SER A 167 -0.37 2.70 -23.61
N LEU A 168 -0.84 1.53 -24.05
CA LEU A 168 -2.08 0.91 -23.56
C LEU A 168 -2.02 0.62 -22.06
N ARG A 169 -0.89 0.12 -21.57
CA ARG A 169 -0.63 -0.12 -20.15
C ARG A 169 -0.72 1.19 -19.35
N SER A 170 -0.08 2.25 -19.85
CA SER A 170 -0.09 3.57 -19.19
C SER A 170 -1.47 4.21 -19.15
N GLU A 171 -2.35 3.86 -20.09
CA GLU A 171 -3.74 4.32 -20.17
C GLU A 171 -4.70 3.45 -19.35
N GLY A 172 -4.23 2.32 -18.81
CA GLY A 172 -5.09 1.36 -18.09
C GLY A 172 -6.01 0.53 -19.00
N LEU A 173 -5.69 0.44 -20.28
CA LEU A 173 -6.44 -0.36 -21.26
C LEU A 173 -6.04 -1.84 -21.23
N ILE A 174 -4.85 -2.14 -20.72
CA ILE A 174 -4.34 -3.50 -20.46
C ILE A 174 -3.63 -3.53 -19.10
N GLY A 175 -3.75 -4.65 -18.38
CA GLY A 175 -3.26 -4.80 -17.01
C GLY A 175 -3.85 -3.78 -16.02
N GLU A 176 -3.31 -3.72 -14.80
CA GLU A 176 -3.77 -2.79 -13.75
C GLU A 176 -2.97 -1.47 -13.72
N GLN A 177 -3.54 -0.35 -14.18
CA GLN A 177 -2.82 0.94 -14.34
C GLN A 177 -2.10 1.39 -13.06
N CYS A 178 -2.70 1.13 -11.90
CA CYS A 178 -2.22 1.58 -10.61
C CYS A 178 -1.45 0.50 -9.84
N ALA A 179 -1.00 -0.57 -10.52
CA ALA A 179 -0.14 -1.57 -9.91
C ALA A 179 1.20 -0.94 -9.48
N VAL A 180 1.68 -1.30 -8.30
CA VAL A 180 2.91 -0.77 -7.71
C VAL A 180 3.93 -1.89 -7.56
N MET A 181 5.10 -1.74 -8.17
CA MET A 181 6.18 -2.73 -8.09
C MET A 181 6.78 -2.80 -6.70
N LEU A 182 7.10 -4.01 -6.25
CA LEU A 182 7.61 -4.32 -4.92
C LEU A 182 8.93 -5.09 -4.98
N ASP A 183 9.77 -4.84 -3.99
CA ASP A 183 10.96 -5.63 -3.69
C ASP A 183 10.70 -6.49 -2.44
N CYS A 184 11.41 -7.61 -2.34
CA CYS A 184 11.35 -8.51 -1.19
C CYS A 184 12.75 -8.70 -0.60
N TYR A 185 12.92 -8.29 0.65
CA TYR A 185 14.08 -8.60 1.48
C TYR A 185 13.83 -9.88 2.30
N GLU A 186 14.80 -10.80 2.31
CA GLU A 186 14.68 -12.07 3.02
C GLU A 186 15.98 -12.46 3.76
N HIS A 187 16.00 -12.29 5.09
CA HIS A 187 17.10 -12.74 5.96
C HIS A 187 16.57 -13.05 7.37
N GLY A 188 16.29 -14.32 7.64
CA GLY A 188 15.69 -14.75 8.92
C GLY A 188 14.22 -14.33 9.10
N GLY A 189 13.66 -13.62 8.13
CA GLY A 189 12.27 -13.18 8.01
C GLY A 189 12.07 -12.53 6.65
N GLN A 190 10.82 -12.26 6.27
CA GLN A 190 10.47 -11.63 4.99
C GLN A 190 9.95 -10.21 5.23
N CYS A 191 10.39 -9.26 4.40
CA CYS A 191 9.92 -7.89 4.41
C CYS A 191 9.76 -7.37 2.98
N TRP A 192 8.61 -6.75 2.70
CA TRP A 192 8.27 -6.20 1.41
C TRP A 192 8.34 -4.68 1.43
N SER A 193 8.82 -4.08 0.34
CA SER A 193 8.87 -2.63 0.18
C SER A 193 8.51 -2.23 -1.24
N ILE A 194 8.14 -0.97 -1.42
CA ILE A 194 8.04 -0.36 -2.76
C ILE A 194 9.40 -0.51 -3.45
N SER A 195 9.39 -0.81 -4.75
CA SER A 195 10.63 -1.07 -5.48
C SER A 195 11.60 0.11 -5.44
N GLY A 196 12.86 -0.17 -5.09
CA GLY A 196 13.91 0.82 -4.86
C GLY A 196 13.86 1.51 -3.49
N ALA A 197 12.91 1.16 -2.62
CA ALA A 197 12.83 1.62 -1.24
C ALA A 197 13.09 0.47 -0.24
N GLY A 198 13.15 0.80 1.05
CA GLY A 198 13.40 -0.19 2.11
C GLY A 198 14.85 -0.68 2.15
N ILE A 199 15.05 -1.92 2.61
CA ILE A 199 16.36 -2.55 2.69
C ILE A 199 16.76 -3.03 1.30
N GLN A 200 17.92 -2.58 0.82
CA GLN A 200 18.42 -2.85 -0.53
C GLN A 200 19.76 -3.58 -0.44
N ASP A 201 19.76 -4.69 0.29
CA ASP A 201 20.93 -5.57 0.38
C ASP A 201 21.14 -6.35 -0.92
N ARG A 202 22.39 -6.46 -1.35
CA ARG A 202 22.76 -7.08 -2.63
C ARG A 202 22.44 -8.58 -2.71
N TRP A 203 22.45 -9.29 -1.59
CA TRP A 203 22.30 -10.74 -1.53
C TRP A 203 20.89 -11.15 -1.12
N ASP A 204 20.30 -10.39 -0.21
CA ASP A 204 19.04 -10.76 0.44
C ASP A 204 17.82 -10.04 -0.17
N THR A 205 18.00 -9.10 -1.11
CA THR A 205 16.90 -8.35 -1.75
C THR A 205 16.65 -8.80 -3.18
N ALA A 206 15.44 -9.28 -3.45
CA ALA A 206 14.94 -9.54 -4.79
C ALA A 206 14.11 -8.34 -5.29
N ASN A 207 14.63 -7.64 -6.30
CA ASN A 207 14.01 -6.42 -6.82
C ASN A 207 12.93 -6.74 -7.86
N GLY A 208 11.80 -6.03 -7.79
CA GLY A 208 10.69 -6.13 -8.74
C GLY A 208 10.03 -7.52 -8.75
N ILE A 209 10.12 -8.26 -7.65
CA ILE A 209 9.64 -9.65 -7.55
C ILE A 209 8.18 -9.75 -7.08
N GLY A 210 7.55 -8.61 -6.79
CA GLY A 210 6.12 -8.54 -6.49
C GLY A 210 5.47 -7.29 -7.05
N CYS A 211 4.15 -7.27 -7.02
CA CYS A 211 3.37 -6.06 -7.23
C CYS A 211 2.21 -6.00 -6.24
N TRP A 212 1.89 -4.79 -5.80
CA TRP A 212 0.62 -4.49 -5.16
C TRP A 212 -0.38 -4.04 -6.23
N VAL A 213 -1.60 -4.55 -6.15
CA VAL A 213 -2.69 -4.32 -7.10
C VAL A 213 -3.89 -3.81 -6.31
N PRO A 214 -4.41 -2.60 -6.60
CA PRO A 214 -5.57 -2.08 -5.89
C PRO A 214 -6.82 -2.91 -6.19
N ASP A 215 -7.60 -3.20 -5.15
CA ASP A 215 -8.98 -3.65 -5.31
C ASP A 215 -9.90 -2.47 -5.68
N GLU A 216 -11.20 -2.73 -5.89
CA GLU A 216 -12.14 -1.71 -6.33
C GLU A 216 -12.28 -0.54 -5.33
N VAL A 217 -12.24 -0.81 -4.02
CA VAL A 217 -12.32 0.23 -2.99
C VAL A 217 -11.05 1.09 -3.00
N ALA A 218 -9.89 0.45 -3.14
CA ALA A 218 -8.61 1.16 -3.27
C ALA A 218 -8.57 2.00 -4.57
N LYS A 219 -9.13 1.51 -5.68
CA LYS A 219 -9.25 2.28 -6.93
C LYS A 219 -10.09 3.54 -6.77
N GLU A 220 -11.25 3.44 -6.11
CA GLU A 220 -12.09 4.60 -5.79
C GLU A 220 -11.32 5.64 -4.95
N GLU A 221 -10.55 5.17 -3.97
CA GLU A 221 -9.73 6.02 -3.12
C GLU A 221 -8.57 6.68 -3.88
N ILE A 222 -7.93 5.96 -4.81
CA ILE A 222 -6.92 6.50 -5.72
C ILE A 222 -7.52 7.63 -6.56
N GLU A 223 -8.68 7.43 -7.16
CA GLU A 223 -9.35 8.48 -7.95
C GLU A 223 -9.75 9.69 -7.09
N ARG A 224 -10.24 9.44 -5.86
CA ARG A 224 -10.56 10.51 -4.91
C ARG A 224 -9.34 11.39 -4.60
N ARG A 225 -8.16 10.77 -4.43
CA ARG A 225 -6.90 11.46 -4.10
C ARG A 225 -6.21 12.09 -5.31
N ALA A 226 -6.38 11.53 -6.51
CA ALA A 226 -5.60 11.86 -7.71
C ALA A 226 -5.54 13.36 -8.03
N ALA A 227 -6.66 14.08 -7.92
CA ALA A 227 -6.72 15.51 -8.22
C ALA A 227 -5.84 16.35 -7.27
N CYS A 228 -5.77 15.99 -6.00
CA CYS A 228 -4.89 16.67 -5.03
C CYS A 228 -3.44 16.23 -5.23
N TYR A 229 -3.23 14.92 -5.37
CA TYR A 229 -1.88 14.33 -5.47
C TYR A 229 -1.17 14.69 -6.78
N SER A 230 -1.92 15.20 -7.76
CA SER A 230 -1.41 15.84 -8.98
C SER A 230 -0.49 17.05 -8.74
N PHE A 231 -0.47 17.59 -7.51
CA PHE A 231 0.28 18.80 -7.15
C PHE A 231 1.21 18.63 -5.95
N GLY A 232 1.22 17.45 -5.32
CA GLY A 232 2.01 17.16 -4.14
C GLY A 232 1.67 15.78 -3.57
N GLN A 233 2.15 15.51 -2.37
CA GLN A 233 1.88 14.26 -1.65
C GLN A 233 1.87 14.52 -0.15
N ILE A 234 1.19 13.67 0.61
CA ILE A 234 1.25 13.67 2.07
C ILE A 234 2.41 12.77 2.49
N LYS A 235 3.17 13.20 3.49
CA LYS A 235 4.27 12.45 4.08
C LYS A 235 4.09 12.33 5.58
N ASP A 236 4.42 11.17 6.11
CA ASP A 236 4.56 10.93 7.53
C ASP A 236 6.01 11.22 7.94
N ASN A 237 6.20 12.00 9.01
CA ASN A 237 7.52 12.34 9.53
C ASN A 237 8.03 11.32 10.59
N GLY A 238 7.40 10.15 10.67
CA GLY A 238 7.97 8.92 11.21
C GLY A 238 7.40 8.48 12.56
N ALA A 239 7.94 7.35 13.03
CA ALA A 239 7.51 6.63 14.22
C ALA A 239 7.75 7.41 15.53
N TRP A 240 7.10 6.93 16.59
CA TRP A 240 7.09 7.51 17.93
C TRP A 240 8.52 7.77 18.47
N SER A 241 8.81 9.02 18.86
CA SER A 241 10.08 9.33 19.52
C SER A 241 9.93 9.31 21.03
N LYS A 242 10.85 8.64 21.73
CA LYS A 242 10.83 8.38 23.19
C LYS A 242 10.67 9.65 24.05
N ASN A 243 11.01 10.83 23.52
CA ASN A 243 11.00 12.11 24.22
C ASN A 243 10.17 13.21 23.52
N GLY A 244 9.54 12.94 22.36
CA GLY A 244 8.96 13.98 21.50
C GLY A 244 7.52 13.73 21.03
N GLY A 245 6.92 12.58 21.37
CA GLY A 245 5.62 12.17 20.83
C GLY A 245 5.70 11.76 19.35
N ARG A 246 4.54 11.45 18.75
CA ARG A 246 4.38 11.18 17.31
C ARG A 246 4.44 12.51 16.54
N ILE A 247 5.34 12.65 15.56
CA ILE A 247 5.42 13.87 14.74
C ILE A 247 4.70 13.62 13.41
N LEU A 248 3.44 14.03 13.40
CA LEU A 248 2.67 14.74 12.38
C LEU A 248 2.91 14.50 10.87
N TYR A 249 1.81 14.27 10.17
CA TYR A 249 1.68 14.35 8.72
C TYR A 249 1.96 15.77 8.21
N TYR A 250 2.57 15.90 7.03
CA TYR A 250 2.73 17.17 6.34
C TYR A 250 2.54 16.98 4.84
N VAL A 251 2.26 18.07 4.13
CA VAL A 251 2.11 18.05 2.67
C VAL A 251 3.36 18.58 2.02
N GLU A 252 3.89 17.81 1.09
CA GLU A 252 4.98 18.21 0.21
C GLU A 252 4.40 18.57 -1.17
N PHE A 253 4.32 19.86 -1.47
CA PHE A 253 3.89 20.32 -2.79
C PHE A 253 5.04 20.29 -3.80
N ASP A 254 4.70 20.07 -5.06
CA ASP A 254 5.65 20.14 -6.16
C ASP A 254 6.22 21.54 -6.29
N SER A 255 7.51 21.62 -6.67
CA SER A 255 8.21 22.91 -6.88
C SER A 255 7.55 23.84 -7.91
N ASP A 256 6.67 23.31 -8.78
CA ASP A 256 5.94 24.08 -9.77
C ASP A 256 4.52 24.49 -9.31
N PHE A 257 4.16 24.18 -8.07
CA PHE A 257 2.93 24.58 -7.42
C PHE A 257 3.12 25.86 -6.59
N ALA A 258 2.18 26.79 -6.69
CA ALA A 258 2.32 28.18 -6.25
C ALA A 258 2.07 28.38 -4.75
N THR A 259 2.77 27.66 -3.87
CA THR A 259 2.57 27.78 -2.42
C THR A 259 3.89 27.74 -1.65
N ASN A 260 3.94 28.51 -0.57
CA ASN A 260 5.00 28.43 0.46
C ASN A 260 4.42 27.96 1.81
N GLU A 261 3.16 27.49 1.81
CA GLU A 261 2.50 27.04 3.02
C GLU A 261 3.03 25.65 3.41
N ASN A 262 3.59 25.55 4.61
CA ASN A 262 3.99 24.28 5.21
C ASN A 262 3.33 24.18 6.60
N ARG A 263 2.56 23.12 6.80
CA ARG A 263 1.84 22.85 8.04
C ARG A 263 1.94 21.38 8.37
N LYS A 264 1.99 21.10 9.67
CA LYS A 264 1.99 19.75 10.24
C LYS A 264 0.63 19.42 10.87
N PHE A 265 0.19 18.17 10.77
CA PHE A 265 -1.15 17.69 11.14
C PHE A 265 -1.07 16.42 11.99
N ASN A 266 -2.00 16.25 12.93
CA ASN A 266 -2.03 15.05 13.78
C ASN A 266 -2.58 13.82 13.05
N SER A 267 -3.40 14.02 12.02
CA SER A 267 -4.01 12.96 11.24
C SER A 267 -3.78 13.17 9.74
N TRP A 268 -3.76 12.07 9.00
CA TRP A 268 -3.70 12.09 7.54
C TRP A 268 -4.93 12.81 6.96
N SER A 269 -6.12 12.57 7.53
CA SER A 269 -7.36 13.19 7.09
C SER A 269 -7.33 14.72 7.18
N ASP A 270 -6.82 15.27 8.29
CA ASP A 270 -6.66 16.73 8.43
C ASP A 270 -5.68 17.29 7.39
N ALA A 271 -4.59 16.57 7.11
CA ALA A 271 -3.62 16.96 6.10
C ALA A 271 -4.24 16.96 4.69
N PHE A 272 -5.05 15.94 4.38
CA PHE A 272 -5.72 15.79 3.09
C PHE A 272 -6.81 16.85 2.88
N GLU A 273 -7.66 17.10 3.87
CA GLU A 273 -8.67 18.18 3.80
C GLU A 273 -8.01 19.55 3.60
N TRP A 274 -6.91 19.81 4.30
CA TRP A 274 -6.16 21.04 4.10
C TRP A 274 -5.53 21.11 2.71
N MET A 275 -4.92 20.01 2.23
CA MET A 275 -4.35 19.94 0.88
C MET A 275 -5.42 20.26 -0.18
N MET A 276 -6.61 19.66 -0.06
CA MET A 276 -7.75 19.94 -0.93
C MET A 276 -8.10 21.43 -0.96
N GLN A 277 -8.15 22.09 0.19
CA GLN A 277 -8.44 23.52 0.28
C GLN A 277 -7.37 24.37 -0.42
N VAL A 278 -6.10 24.02 -0.24
CA VAL A 278 -4.97 24.73 -0.88
C VAL A 278 -4.99 24.53 -2.39
N VAL A 279 -5.21 23.31 -2.87
CA VAL A 279 -5.31 22.97 -4.31
C VAL A 279 -6.48 23.69 -4.97
N ASN A 280 -7.63 23.80 -4.31
CA ASN A 280 -8.78 24.53 -4.84
C ASN A 280 -8.57 26.06 -4.89
N LYS A 281 -7.73 26.60 -4.00
CA LYS A 281 -7.45 28.04 -3.91
C LYS A 281 -6.37 28.51 -4.88
N HIS A 282 -5.38 27.67 -5.15
CA HIS A 282 -4.19 28.04 -5.92
C HIS A 282 -4.22 27.47 -7.35
N LYS A 283 -3.49 28.12 -8.26
CA LYS A 283 -3.27 27.63 -9.62
C LYS A 283 -1.81 27.24 -9.78
N PRO A 284 -1.48 26.22 -10.59
CA PRO A 284 -0.10 25.87 -10.88
C PRO A 284 0.66 27.07 -11.49
N LEU A 285 1.92 27.27 -11.10
CA LEU A 285 2.75 28.42 -11.52
C LEU A 285 2.97 28.44 -13.03
N ARG A 286 3.02 27.25 -13.66
CA ARG A 286 3.14 27.07 -15.11
C ARG A 286 2.36 25.84 -15.58
N ARG A 287 1.65 25.95 -16.72
CA ARG A 287 1.09 24.80 -17.45
C ARG A 287 2.21 24.08 -18.21
N LYS A 288 3.06 23.33 -17.51
CA LYS A 288 4.09 22.47 -18.15
C LYS A 288 3.54 21.11 -18.58
N LEU A 289 2.55 20.60 -17.86
CA LEU A 289 1.93 19.29 -18.10
C LEU A 289 0.44 19.47 -18.43
N SER A 290 -0.10 18.57 -19.28
CA SER A 290 -1.54 18.46 -19.49
C SER A 290 -2.22 17.99 -18.21
N THR A 291 -3.52 18.29 -18.08
CA THR A 291 -4.33 17.83 -16.93
C THR A 291 -4.28 16.31 -16.78
N GLU A 292 -4.39 15.59 -17.88
CA GLU A 292 -4.33 14.12 -17.91
C GLU A 292 -2.99 13.58 -17.38
N LYS A 293 -1.86 14.15 -17.81
CA LYS A 293 -0.54 13.77 -17.31
C LYS A 293 -0.36 14.06 -15.82
N ARG A 294 -0.95 15.15 -15.32
CA ARG A 294 -0.95 15.46 -13.88
C ARG A 294 -1.79 14.46 -13.09
N LEU A 295 -2.98 14.13 -13.57
CA LEU A 295 -3.84 13.13 -12.94
C LEU A 295 -3.16 11.76 -12.87
N LEU A 296 -2.42 11.36 -13.91
CA LEU A 296 -1.63 10.13 -13.89
C LEU A 296 -0.58 10.13 -12.78
N ILE A 297 0.14 11.24 -12.58
CA ILE A 297 1.09 11.41 -11.47
C ILE A 297 0.35 11.32 -10.13
N GLY A 298 -0.81 11.96 -10.02
CA GLY A 298 -1.63 11.92 -8.81
C GLY A 298 -2.11 10.51 -8.45
N ARG A 299 -2.55 9.74 -9.44
CA ARG A 299 -2.92 8.32 -9.28
C ARG A 299 -1.75 7.49 -8.81
N GLN A 300 -0.59 7.63 -9.47
CA GLN A 300 0.62 6.90 -9.09
C GLN A 300 1.02 7.18 -7.63
N ARG A 301 1.01 8.46 -7.21
CA ARG A 301 1.31 8.82 -5.81
C ARG A 301 0.30 8.24 -4.82
N ALA A 302 -0.99 8.27 -5.16
CA ALA A 302 -2.04 7.73 -4.31
C ALA A 302 -1.92 6.20 -4.19
N ALA A 303 -1.66 5.53 -5.31
CA ALA A 303 -1.41 4.09 -5.36
C ALA A 303 -0.17 3.71 -4.54
N THR A 304 0.94 4.44 -4.68
CA THR A 304 2.15 4.20 -3.86
C THR A 304 1.87 4.36 -2.37
N GLU A 305 1.17 5.41 -1.96
CA GLU A 305 0.84 5.64 -0.52
C GLU A 305 -0.06 4.52 0.03
N LEU A 306 -1.09 4.09 -0.71
CA LEU A 306 -1.95 2.97 -0.29
C LEU A 306 -1.20 1.65 -0.25
N ALA A 307 -0.31 1.41 -1.22
CA ALA A 307 0.58 0.26 -1.21
C ALA A 307 1.51 0.29 0.02
N GLU A 308 2.09 1.44 0.36
CA GLU A 308 2.91 1.61 1.57
C GLU A 308 2.13 1.25 2.85
N CYS A 309 0.90 1.75 3.01
CA CYS A 309 0.04 1.39 4.13
C CYS A 309 -0.25 -0.12 4.19
N THR A 310 -0.54 -0.73 3.04
CA THR A 310 -0.83 -2.17 2.94
C THR A 310 0.41 -2.99 3.32
N LEU A 311 1.58 -2.59 2.84
CA LEU A 311 2.85 -3.25 3.13
C LEU A 311 3.22 -3.13 4.61
N GLU A 312 2.93 -2.01 5.26
CA GLU A 312 3.16 -1.86 6.70
C GLU A 312 2.38 -2.91 7.48
N THR A 313 1.08 -3.05 7.22
CA THR A 313 0.24 -4.08 7.86
C THR A 313 0.68 -5.49 7.47
N TYR A 314 0.96 -5.74 6.19
CA TYR A 314 1.39 -7.05 5.71
C TYR A 314 2.71 -7.51 6.33
N ASN A 315 3.68 -6.60 6.46
CA ASN A 315 4.96 -6.89 7.08
C ASN A 315 4.83 -7.14 8.59
N GLN A 316 3.97 -6.39 9.29
CA GLN A 316 3.68 -6.65 10.70
C GLN A 316 3.09 -8.06 10.89
N TRP A 317 2.16 -8.45 10.01
CA TRP A 317 1.58 -9.79 10.00
C TRP A 317 2.63 -10.88 9.71
N LEU A 318 3.48 -10.70 8.69
CA LEU A 318 4.58 -11.64 8.37
C LEU A 318 5.59 -11.81 9.51
N GLN A 319 5.79 -10.76 10.31
CA GLN A 319 6.69 -10.78 11.48
C GLN A 319 6.01 -11.38 12.73
N GLY A 320 4.74 -11.78 12.64
CA GLY A 320 3.98 -12.31 13.77
C GLY A 320 3.55 -11.24 14.78
N SER A 321 3.57 -9.96 14.42
CA SER A 321 3.06 -8.85 15.24
C SER A 321 1.54 -8.82 15.19
N VAL A 322 0.93 -9.88 15.73
CA VAL A 322 -0.51 -10.09 15.72
C VAL A 322 -0.98 -10.52 17.09
N PHE A 323 -2.01 -9.85 17.59
CA PHE A 323 -2.37 -9.89 19.00
C PHE A 323 -3.87 -10.05 19.21
N GLY A 324 -4.22 -10.76 20.28
CA GLY A 324 -5.46 -10.60 21.00
C GLY A 324 -5.32 -9.59 22.11
N VAL A 325 -6.32 -8.73 22.26
CA VAL A 325 -6.49 -7.86 23.42
C VAL A 325 -7.30 -8.63 24.46
N VAL A 326 -6.72 -8.86 25.64
CA VAL A 326 -7.37 -9.60 26.72
C VAL A 326 -7.55 -8.71 27.94
N ILE A 327 -8.76 -8.70 28.50
CA ILE A 327 -9.13 -7.97 29.72
C ILE A 327 -9.62 -8.96 30.76
N ALA A 328 -8.69 -9.44 31.58
CA ALA A 328 -8.97 -10.39 32.64
C ALA A 328 -9.43 -9.68 33.92
N THR A 329 -10.44 -10.26 34.56
CA THR A 329 -10.98 -9.83 35.85
C THR A 329 -10.67 -10.89 36.89
N PHE A 330 -10.15 -10.44 38.03
CA PHE A 330 -9.82 -11.30 39.15
C PHE A 330 -10.54 -10.81 40.40
N ASN A 331 -11.07 -11.73 41.17
CA ASN A 331 -11.68 -11.44 42.46
C ASN A 331 -10.65 -11.61 43.59
N ASN A 332 -10.66 -10.69 44.56
CA ASN A 332 -9.85 -10.87 45.76
C ASN A 332 -10.50 -11.91 46.68
N VAL A 333 -9.86 -13.08 46.77
CA VAL A 333 -10.21 -14.19 47.69
C VAL A 333 -9.37 -14.17 48.97
N GLY A 334 -8.48 -13.19 49.10
CA GLY A 334 -7.65 -12.94 50.28
C GLY A 334 -8.29 -11.96 51.27
N THR A 335 -7.46 -11.26 52.03
CA THR A 335 -7.90 -10.16 52.90
C THR A 335 -7.58 -8.81 52.27
N GLN A 336 -8.10 -7.71 52.82
CA GLN A 336 -7.77 -6.37 52.34
C GLN A 336 -6.27 -6.03 52.51
N ASP A 337 -5.66 -6.52 53.60
CA ASP A 337 -4.24 -6.28 53.90
C ASP A 337 -3.30 -7.26 53.18
N ASN A 338 -3.82 -8.39 52.69
CA ASN A 338 -3.07 -9.39 51.94
C ASN A 338 -3.94 -9.97 50.82
N PRO A 339 -4.10 -9.21 49.71
CA PRO A 339 -4.97 -9.62 48.62
C PRO A 339 -4.43 -10.88 47.94
N LYS A 340 -5.35 -11.75 47.53
CA LYS A 340 -5.07 -12.91 46.68
C LYS A 340 -6.05 -12.90 45.53
N TRP A 341 -5.55 -12.91 44.31
CA TRP A 341 -6.35 -12.76 43.11
C TRP A 341 -6.65 -14.12 42.51
N ALA A 342 -7.93 -14.47 42.40
CA ALA A 342 -8.40 -15.64 41.68
C ALA A 342 -9.09 -15.18 40.41
N PHE A 343 -8.78 -15.85 39.29
CA PHE A 343 -9.42 -15.55 38.01
C PHE A 343 -10.93 -15.72 38.13
N ASP A 344 -11.67 -14.76 37.57
CA ASP A 344 -13.13 -14.78 37.51
C ASP A 344 -13.61 -14.95 36.08
N ASP A 345 -13.29 -13.99 35.21
CA ASP A 345 -13.70 -13.98 33.81
C ASP A 345 -12.77 -13.11 32.96
N SER A 346 -12.88 -13.21 31.64
CA SER A 346 -12.17 -12.35 30.68
C SER A 346 -13.04 -11.91 29.51
N GLU A 347 -12.77 -10.71 29.03
CA GLU A 347 -13.23 -10.24 27.72
C GLU A 347 -12.03 -10.21 26.78
N ASP A 348 -12.14 -10.81 25.60
CA ASP A 348 -11.06 -10.89 24.62
C ASP A 348 -11.55 -10.62 23.20
N VAL A 349 -10.69 -9.96 22.42
CA VAL A 349 -10.90 -9.68 20.99
C VAL A 349 -9.59 -9.96 20.27
N TRP A 350 -9.65 -10.73 19.18
CA TRP A 350 -8.50 -11.22 18.43
C TRP A 350 -8.38 -10.54 17.06
N GLY A 351 -7.24 -10.74 16.38
CA GLY A 351 -7.01 -10.23 15.03
C GLY A 351 -6.40 -8.82 14.94
N TYR A 352 -5.82 -8.27 16.00
CA TYR A 352 -5.12 -6.98 15.92
C TYR A 352 -3.75 -7.14 15.31
N ILE A 353 -3.52 -6.52 14.15
CA ILE A 353 -2.20 -6.47 13.51
C ILE A 353 -1.50 -5.17 13.91
N GLY A 354 -0.26 -5.32 14.37
CA GLY A 354 0.54 -4.23 14.89
C GLY A 354 0.27 -3.93 16.37
N GLY A 355 1.33 -3.86 17.16
CA GLY A 355 1.19 -3.67 18.60
C GLY A 355 0.67 -2.29 19.01
N ASP A 356 0.90 -1.24 18.21
CA ASP A 356 0.40 0.10 18.52
C ASP A 356 -1.13 0.13 18.49
N ASN A 357 -1.75 -0.45 17.45
CA ASN A 357 -3.20 -0.55 17.32
C ASN A 357 -3.80 -1.39 18.47
N ALA A 358 -3.18 -2.55 18.75
CA ALA A 358 -3.61 -3.43 19.84
C ALA A 358 -3.53 -2.73 21.21
N MET A 359 -2.47 -1.94 21.45
CA MET A 359 -2.28 -1.20 22.69
C MET A 359 -3.25 -0.04 22.87
N GLU A 360 -3.54 0.70 21.80
CA GLU A 360 -4.55 1.77 21.84
C GLU A 360 -5.92 1.20 22.21
N GLU A 361 -6.33 0.10 21.58
CA GLU A 361 -7.60 -0.55 21.84
C GLU A 361 -7.66 -1.16 23.25
N MET A 362 -6.62 -1.88 23.69
CA MET A 362 -6.52 -2.42 25.05
C MET A 362 -6.68 -1.31 26.09
N THR A 363 -6.00 -0.17 25.88
CA THR A 363 -6.08 0.97 26.78
C THR A 363 -7.50 1.55 26.84
N TYR A 364 -8.17 1.67 25.69
CA TYR A 364 -9.54 2.14 25.60
C TYR A 364 -10.52 1.22 26.33
N LEU A 365 -10.46 -0.09 26.06
CA LEU A 365 -11.39 -1.07 26.63
C LEU A 365 -11.20 -1.23 28.14
N VAL A 366 -9.96 -1.27 28.63
CA VAL A 366 -9.69 -1.30 30.09
C VAL A 366 -10.27 -0.08 30.78
N LYS A 367 -10.03 1.11 30.22
CA LYS A 367 -10.57 2.36 30.77
C LYS A 367 -12.10 2.32 30.84
N SER A 368 -12.75 1.89 29.76
CA SER A 368 -14.21 1.73 29.70
C SER A 368 -14.71 0.77 30.78
N LYS A 369 -14.09 -0.40 30.93
CA LYS A 369 -14.46 -1.41 31.95
C LYS A 369 -14.29 -0.88 33.37
N VAL A 370 -13.18 -0.21 33.67
CA VAL A 370 -12.90 0.41 34.98
C VAL A 370 -13.95 1.47 35.30
N GLU A 371 -14.30 2.33 34.36
CA GLU A 371 -15.31 3.38 34.54
C GLU A 371 -16.70 2.77 34.81
N ASN A 372 -17.08 1.72 34.07
CA ASN A 372 -18.35 1.02 34.25
C ASN A 372 -18.45 0.33 35.61
N LEU A 373 -17.38 -0.32 36.08
CA LEU A 373 -17.36 -0.97 37.40
C LEU A 373 -17.37 0.06 38.53
N ALA A 374 -16.60 1.15 38.39
CA ALA A 374 -16.57 2.21 39.39
C ALA A 374 -17.96 2.87 39.59
N GLN A 375 -18.78 2.97 38.54
CA GLN A 375 -20.16 3.47 38.64
C GLN A 375 -21.11 2.50 39.37
N LYS A 376 -20.86 1.19 39.31
CA LYS A 376 -21.69 0.17 40.00
C LYS A 376 -21.37 0.04 41.49
N VAL A 377 -20.18 0.46 41.92
CA VAL A 377 -19.71 0.39 43.31
C VAL A 377 -20.15 1.61 44.14
N VAL A 378 -20.67 2.67 43.48
CA VAL A 378 -21.34 3.82 44.11
C VAL A 378 -22.81 3.50 44.36
#